data_AF-A0A6M0RZ07-F1
#
_entry.id   AF-A0A6M0RZ07-F1
#
_cell.length_a   1.000
_cell.length_b   1.000
_cell.length_c   1.000
_cell.angle_alpha   90.00
_cell.angle_beta   90.00
_cell.angle_gamma   90.00
#
_symmetry.space_group_name_H-M   'P 1'
#
loop_
_entity.id
_entity.type
_entity.pdbx_description
1 polymer ?
#
loop_
_entity_poly.entity_id
_entity_poly.type
_entity_poly.pdbx_seq_one_letter_code
_entity_poly.pdbx_strand_id
1 'polypeptide(L)'
;MNKRFKQIPMSELRVKLPKLRRQVQSGGLRIVCTHYGEVAAFLLPLQDVEGFNSEGEEPVIQATEEMPLTEFRDQLTEAWERLLGGTDCIYLTFHKRRVVAFVSTRFTHHLSLPLIGDVDKVLFISSETRV
;
A
#
# COMPACT_ATOMS: atom_id res chain seq x y z
N MET A 1 -5.31 13.75 -13.09
CA MET A 1 -3.83 13.59 -13.10
C MET A 1 -3.54 12.09 -13.06
N ASN A 2 -2.90 11.52 -14.08
CA ASN A 2 -2.72 10.06 -14.17
C ASN A 2 -1.84 9.54 -13.02
N LYS A 3 -2.45 8.77 -12.10
CA LYS A 3 -1.73 8.12 -10.99
C LYS A 3 -0.85 7.01 -11.55
N ARG A 4 0.47 7.11 -11.40
CA ARG A 4 1.42 6.08 -11.86
C ARG A 4 1.55 4.97 -10.82
N PHE A 5 1.25 3.74 -11.20
CA PHE A 5 1.46 2.55 -10.39
C PHE A 5 2.66 1.73 -10.86
N LYS A 6 3.33 1.07 -9.92
CA LYS A 6 4.40 0.12 -10.19
C LYS A 6 4.26 -1.11 -9.30
N GLN A 7 4.27 -2.29 -9.90
CA GLN A 7 4.28 -3.54 -9.16
C GLN A 7 5.70 -3.87 -8.70
N ILE A 8 5.85 -4.26 -7.42
CA ILE A 8 7.13 -4.66 -6.84
C ILE A 8 6.89 -5.84 -5.90
N PRO A 9 7.56 -6.98 -6.09
CA PRO A 9 7.53 -8.07 -5.13
C PRO A 9 8.02 -7.60 -3.75
N MET A 10 7.42 -8.07 -2.65
CA MET A 10 7.85 -7.74 -1.29
C MET A 10 9.35 -8.00 -1.08
N SER A 11 9.87 -9.11 -1.63
CA SER A 11 11.30 -9.45 -1.58
C SER A 11 12.20 -8.36 -2.16
N GLU A 12 11.74 -7.64 -3.19
CA GLU A 12 12.48 -6.57 -3.84
C GLU A 12 12.22 -5.19 -3.22
N LEU A 13 11.07 -5.03 -2.56
CA LEU A 13 10.66 -3.75 -1.96
C LEU A 13 11.72 -3.26 -0.98
N ARG A 14 12.28 -4.17 -0.15
CA ARG A 14 13.35 -3.88 0.81
C ARG A 14 14.53 -3.14 0.17
N VAL A 15 14.94 -3.57 -1.02
CA VAL A 15 16.11 -3.04 -1.74
C VAL A 15 15.75 -1.79 -2.55
N LYS A 16 14.54 -1.74 -3.11
CA LYS A 16 14.09 -0.65 -3.99
C LYS A 16 13.54 0.56 -3.24
N LEU A 17 13.02 0.37 -2.03
CA LEU A 17 12.36 1.42 -1.24
C LEU A 17 13.22 2.68 -1.06
N PRO A 18 14.52 2.62 -0.73
CA PRO A 18 15.35 3.82 -0.57
C PRO A 18 15.38 4.72 -1.81
N LYS A 19 15.37 4.11 -3.01
CA LYS A 19 15.40 4.83 -4.29
C LYS A 19 14.02 5.39 -4.67
N LEU A 20 12.96 4.67 -4.34
CA LEU A 20 11.59 5.00 -4.76
C LEU A 20 10.85 5.86 -3.74
N ARG A 21 11.27 5.90 -2.47
CA ARG A 21 10.60 6.62 -1.38
C ARG A 21 10.24 8.05 -1.75
N ARG A 22 11.18 8.81 -2.30
CA ARG A 22 10.94 10.22 -2.68
C ARG A 22 9.83 10.36 -3.71
N GLN A 23 9.76 9.44 -4.68
CA GLN A 23 8.73 9.46 -5.72
C GLN A 23 7.36 9.09 -5.15
N VAL A 24 7.32 8.15 -4.18
CA VAL A 24 6.07 7.81 -3.50
C VAL A 24 5.61 8.96 -2.62
N GLN A 25 6.48 9.49 -1.78
CA GLN A 25 6.18 10.61 -0.90
C GLN A 25 5.68 11.85 -1.66
N SER A 26 6.25 12.17 -2.83
CA SER A 26 5.82 13.31 -3.64
C SER A 26 4.55 13.05 -4.47
N GLY A 27 3.92 11.87 -4.33
CA GLY A 27 2.74 11.48 -5.09
C GLY A 27 2.99 11.12 -6.56
N GLY A 28 4.26 11.04 -6.99
CA GLY A 28 4.65 10.69 -8.36
C GLY A 28 4.63 9.18 -8.66
N LEU A 29 4.53 8.35 -7.63
CA LEU A 29 4.50 6.89 -7.74
C LEU A 29 3.62 6.28 -6.65
N ARG A 30 2.89 5.22 -6.98
CA ARG A 30 2.24 4.31 -6.02
C ARG A 30 2.77 2.91 -6.29
N ILE A 31 3.04 2.14 -5.25
CA ILE A 31 3.59 0.80 -5.41
C ILE A 31 2.53 -0.22 -5.01
N VAL A 32 2.31 -1.18 -5.89
CA VAL A 32 1.55 -2.39 -5.60
C VAL A 32 2.55 -3.44 -5.15
N CYS A 33 2.53 -3.77 -3.86
CA CYS A 33 3.43 -4.76 -3.29
C CYS A 33 2.84 -6.14 -3.53
N THR A 34 3.62 -7.07 -4.08
CA THR A 34 3.13 -8.42 -4.38
C THR A 34 3.88 -9.52 -3.66
N HIS A 35 3.19 -10.60 -3.34
CA HIS A 35 3.75 -11.80 -2.73
C HIS A 35 3.21 -13.02 -3.48
N TYR A 36 4.10 -13.86 -4.01
CA TYR A 36 3.76 -14.97 -4.92
C TYR A 36 2.81 -14.62 -6.09
N GLY A 37 2.92 -13.39 -6.62
CA GLY A 37 2.09 -12.92 -7.75
C GLY A 37 0.78 -12.24 -7.33
N GLU A 38 0.39 -12.35 -6.07
CA GLU A 38 -0.82 -11.72 -5.55
C GLU A 38 -0.52 -10.35 -4.94
N VAL A 39 -1.51 -9.46 -4.93
CA VAL A 39 -1.40 -8.16 -4.25
C VAL A 39 -1.42 -8.39 -2.76
N ALA A 40 -0.33 -7.97 -2.10
CA ALA A 40 -0.12 -8.13 -0.66
C ALA A 40 -0.41 -6.85 0.12
N ALA A 41 -0.07 -5.68 -0.46
CA ALA A 41 -0.27 -4.38 0.16
C ALA A 41 -0.02 -3.25 -0.85
N PHE A 42 -0.30 -2.01 -0.45
CA PHE A 42 0.01 -0.83 -1.23
C PHE A 42 0.96 0.10 -0.48
N LEU A 43 1.89 0.73 -1.21
CA LEU A 43 2.70 1.82 -0.69
C LEU A 43 2.29 3.12 -1.38
N LEU A 44 1.70 4.03 -0.62
CA LEU A 44 0.96 5.19 -1.14
C LEU A 44 1.48 6.51 -0.53
N PRO A 45 1.38 7.64 -1.26
CA PRO A 45 1.52 8.95 -0.67
C PRO A 45 0.40 9.20 0.36
N LEU A 46 0.69 10.03 1.37
CA LEU A 46 -0.28 10.37 2.42
C LEU A 46 -1.56 11.01 1.87
N GLN A 47 -1.43 11.88 0.86
CA GLN A 47 -2.56 12.55 0.21
C GLN A 47 -3.58 11.57 -0.41
N ASP A 48 -3.15 10.38 -0.85
CA ASP A 48 -4.06 9.39 -1.41
C ASP A 48 -4.87 8.72 -0.29
N VAL A 49 -4.25 8.52 0.86
CA VAL A 49 -4.89 7.96 2.05
C VAL A 49 -5.87 8.95 2.67
N GLU A 50 -5.50 10.22 2.78
CA GLU A 50 -6.41 11.29 3.22
C GLU A 50 -7.66 11.38 2.31
N GLY A 51 -7.48 11.12 1.01
CA GLY A 51 -8.56 11.04 0.03
C GLY A 51 -9.61 9.96 0.36
N PHE A 52 -9.24 8.86 1.03
CA PHE A 52 -10.19 7.81 1.38
C PHE A 52 -11.26 8.28 2.38
N ASN A 53 -10.92 9.26 3.22
CA ASN A 53 -11.80 9.77 4.27
C ASN A 53 -12.63 10.98 3.81
N SER A 54 -12.57 11.35 2.52
CA SER A 54 -13.15 12.60 2.01
C SER A 54 -14.62 12.49 1.55
N GLU A 55 -15.19 11.28 1.48
CA GLU A 55 -16.50 11.03 0.82
C GLU A 55 -17.67 10.70 1.76
N GLY A 56 -17.54 10.75 3.09
CA GLY A 56 -18.67 10.47 4.00
C GLY A 56 -18.31 10.45 5.48
N GLU A 57 -19.35 10.44 6.33
CA GLU A 57 -19.36 10.81 7.76
C GLU A 57 -18.42 10.03 8.70
N GLU A 58 -17.80 8.93 8.27
CA GLU A 58 -16.86 8.12 9.06
C GLU A 58 -15.54 7.88 8.31
N PRO A 59 -14.38 7.97 8.99
CA PRO A 59 -13.10 7.66 8.38
C PRO A 59 -13.05 6.19 7.95
N VAL A 60 -12.75 5.98 6.67
CA VAL A 60 -12.59 4.67 6.03
C VAL A 60 -11.41 3.91 6.62
N ILE A 61 -10.34 4.63 6.99
CA ILE A 61 -9.21 4.07 7.74
C ILE A 61 -9.41 4.30 9.24
N GLN A 62 -9.44 3.23 10.02
CA GLN A 62 -9.69 3.27 11.47
C GLN A 62 -8.51 2.72 12.28
N ALA A 63 -8.00 1.54 11.91
CA ALA A 63 -6.92 0.85 12.61
C ALA A 63 -5.56 1.26 12.03
N THR A 64 -4.87 2.20 12.69
CA THR A 64 -3.58 2.71 12.20
C THR A 64 -2.44 2.49 13.16
N GLU A 65 -1.25 2.29 12.60
CA GLU A 65 0.01 2.19 13.33
C GLU A 65 1.07 3.11 12.73
N GLU A 66 2.16 3.33 13.46
CA GLU A 66 3.34 4.03 12.95
C GLU A 66 4.57 3.14 13.06
N MET A 67 5.42 3.17 12.03
CA MET A 67 6.65 2.40 12.00
C MET A 67 7.79 3.23 11.37
N PRO A 68 8.97 3.33 12.00
CA PRO A 68 10.14 3.94 11.37
C PRO A 68 10.48 3.25 10.05
N LEU A 69 10.86 4.03 9.03
CA LEU A 69 11.27 3.48 7.72
C LEU A 69 12.45 2.48 7.82
N THR A 70 13.35 2.70 8.77
CA THR A 70 14.48 1.80 9.02
C THR A 70 14.00 0.45 9.53
N GLU A 71 13.04 0.46 10.46
CA GLU A 71 12.43 -0.72 11.03
C GLU A 71 11.57 -1.46 10.01
N PHE A 72 10.73 -0.75 9.25
CA PHE A 72 9.92 -1.31 8.17
C PHE A 72 10.74 -2.06 7.13
N ARG A 73 11.93 -1.56 6.80
CA ARG A 73 12.82 -2.24 5.85
C ARG A 73 13.30 -3.60 6.39
N ASP A 74 13.51 -3.69 7.70
CA ASP A 74 14.07 -4.88 8.33
C ASP A 74 12.95 -5.85 8.79
N GLN A 75 11.74 -5.36 9.03
CA GLN A 75 10.56 -6.09 9.47
C GLN A 75 9.42 -6.09 8.44
N LEU A 76 9.75 -6.14 7.15
CA LEU A 76 8.74 -6.01 6.09
C LEU A 76 7.65 -7.09 6.16
N THR A 77 8.03 -8.33 6.51
CA THR A 77 7.08 -9.43 6.70
C THR A 77 6.13 -9.17 7.85
N GLU A 78 6.65 -8.73 9.00
CA GLU A 78 5.85 -8.42 10.18
C GLU A 78 4.87 -7.27 9.89
N ALA A 79 5.32 -6.22 9.20
CA ALA A 79 4.45 -5.12 8.79
C ALA A 79 3.30 -5.61 7.89
N TRP A 80 3.55 -6.59 7.03
CA TRP A 80 2.50 -7.22 6.22
C TRP A 80 1.56 -8.09 7.07
N GLU A 81 2.08 -8.89 7.99
CA GLU A 81 1.27 -9.69 8.92
C GLU A 81 0.35 -8.83 9.78
N ARG A 82 0.79 -7.64 10.21
CA ARG A 82 -0.07 -6.67 10.91
C ARG A 82 -1.22 -6.18 10.04
N LEU A 83 -0.99 -5.93 8.75
CA LEU A 83 -2.07 -5.58 7.81
C LEU A 83 -3.08 -6.73 7.64
N LEU A 84 -2.60 -7.98 7.61
CA LEU A 84 -3.46 -9.17 7.59
C LEU A 84 -4.24 -9.35 8.90
N GLY A 85 -3.63 -8.97 10.03
CA GLY A 85 -4.20 -9.04 11.37
C GLY A 85 -5.25 -7.95 11.69
N GLY A 86 -5.54 -7.06 10.75
CA GLY A 86 -6.60 -6.06 10.91
C GLY A 86 -6.12 -4.61 10.92
N THR A 87 -4.82 -4.34 10.85
CA THR A 87 -4.31 -2.97 10.66
C THR A 87 -4.65 -2.45 9.25
N ASP A 88 -5.30 -1.30 9.16
CA ASP A 88 -5.69 -0.66 7.90
C ASP A 88 -4.48 -0.05 7.19
N CYS A 89 -3.68 0.67 7.97
CA CYS A 89 -2.57 1.47 7.46
C CYS A 89 -1.45 1.60 8.50
N ILE A 90 -0.23 1.31 8.06
CA ILE A 90 1.00 1.60 8.80
C ILE A 90 1.63 2.85 8.18
N TYR A 91 1.62 3.95 8.93
CA TYR A 91 2.30 5.16 8.52
C TYR A 91 3.81 5.01 8.74
N LEU A 92 4.56 5.05 7.64
CA LEU A 92 6.01 4.99 7.69
C LEU A 92 6.56 6.36 8.06
N THR A 93 7.44 6.38 9.06
CA THR A 93 7.97 7.62 9.62
C THR A 93 9.46 7.84 9.35
N PHE A 94 9.84 9.11 9.26
CA PHE A 94 11.23 9.58 9.24
C PHE A 94 11.36 10.74 10.22
N HIS A 95 12.23 10.61 11.24
CA HIS A 95 12.31 11.56 12.36
C HIS A 95 10.92 11.94 12.94
N LYS A 96 10.08 10.94 13.21
CA LYS A 96 8.70 11.08 13.74
C LYS A 96 7.68 11.74 12.81
N ARG A 97 8.05 12.10 11.57
CA ARG A 97 7.10 12.60 10.56
C ARG A 97 6.62 11.45 9.71
N ARG A 98 5.30 11.33 9.53
CA ARG A 98 4.70 10.44 8.53
C ARG A 98 5.16 10.90 7.15
N VAL A 99 5.58 9.97 6.31
CA VAL A 99 6.08 10.29 4.96
C VAL A 99 5.41 9.47 3.86
N VAL A 100 5.02 8.24 4.17
CA VAL A 100 4.42 7.29 3.22
C VAL A 100 3.50 6.37 4.01
N ALA A 101 2.43 5.89 3.39
CA ALA A 101 1.52 4.93 3.99
C ALA A 101 1.70 3.54 3.38
N PHE A 102 1.77 2.52 4.23
CA PHE A 102 1.70 1.13 3.84
C PHE A 102 0.31 0.59 4.19
N VAL A 103 -0.47 0.22 3.17
CA VAL A 103 -1.93 0.13 3.25
C VAL A 103 -2.41 -1.27 2.88
N SER A 104 -3.40 -1.73 3.63
CA SER A 104 -4.08 -3.01 3.44
C SER A 104 -4.77 -3.11 2.08
N THR A 105 -4.87 -4.34 1.56
CA THR A 105 -5.53 -4.64 0.29
C THR A 105 -7.05 -4.44 0.32
N ARG A 106 -7.65 -4.34 1.51
CA ARG A 106 -9.09 -4.03 1.66
C ARG A 106 -9.48 -2.69 1.01
N PHE A 107 -8.53 -1.77 0.86
CA PHE A 107 -8.75 -0.46 0.24
C PHE A 107 -8.54 -0.45 -1.28
N THR A 108 -8.44 -1.61 -1.92
CA THR A 108 -8.29 -1.74 -3.38
C THR A 108 -9.36 -0.95 -4.14
N HIS A 109 -10.61 -0.94 -3.66
CA HIS A 109 -11.73 -0.24 -4.32
C HIS A 109 -11.58 1.30 -4.29
N HIS A 110 -10.82 1.84 -3.33
CA HIS A 110 -10.52 3.28 -3.26
C HIS A 110 -9.33 3.68 -4.13
N LEU A 111 -8.62 2.70 -4.70
CA LEU A 111 -7.51 2.93 -5.60
C LEU A 111 -8.00 2.83 -7.04
N SER A 112 -7.82 3.92 -7.80
CA SER A 112 -7.97 3.92 -9.26
C SER A 112 -6.81 3.15 -9.91
N LEU A 113 -6.67 1.87 -9.58
CA LEU A 113 -5.67 0.99 -10.14
C LEU A 113 -5.92 0.90 -11.66
N PRO A 114 -4.90 1.06 -12.51
CA PRO A 114 -5.04 0.67 -13.90
C PRO A 114 -5.45 -0.81 -13.91
N LEU A 115 -6.34 -1.21 -14.83
CA LEU A 115 -6.59 -2.63 -15.09
C LEU A 115 -5.22 -3.26 -15.44
N ILE A 116 -4.58 -3.93 -14.48
CA ILE A 116 -3.29 -4.59 -14.68
C ILE A 116 -3.58 -5.87 -15.47
N GLY A 117 -3.77 -5.69 -16.78
CA GLY A 117 -3.82 -6.75 -17.78
C GLY A 117 -2.42 -7.03 -18.32
N ASP A 118 -1.74 -7.93 -17.62
CA ASP A 118 -0.75 -8.94 -18.05
C ASP A 118 0.56 -8.57 -18.78
N VAL A 119 1.67 -9.08 -18.21
CA VAL A 119 2.69 -9.86 -18.96
C VAL A 119 3.27 -10.97 -18.06
N ASP A 120 2.42 -11.78 -17.40
CA ASP A 120 2.66 -13.14 -16.91
C ASP A 120 2.06 -13.44 -15.51
N LYS A 121 0.76 -13.18 -15.41
CA LYS A 121 -0.20 -13.67 -14.41
C LYS A 121 -0.33 -12.82 -13.14
N VAL A 122 -1.37 -11.99 -13.15
CA VAL A 122 -2.13 -11.65 -11.94
C VAL A 122 -3.56 -12.08 -12.19
N LEU A 123 -3.94 -13.24 -11.65
CA LEU A 123 -5.34 -13.66 -11.60
C LEU A 123 -6.02 -12.88 -10.48
N PHE A 124 -6.95 -12.01 -10.85
CA PHE A 124 -7.91 -11.46 -9.91
C PHE A 124 -8.82 -12.61 -9.47
N ILE A 125 -8.80 -12.96 -8.18
CA ILE A 125 -9.91 -13.73 -7.61
C ILE A 125 -11.08 -12.76 -7.48
N SER A 126 -11.92 -12.74 -8.50
CA SER A 126 -13.32 -12.38 -8.33
C SER A 126 -13.99 -13.55 -7.62
N SER A 127 -14.53 -13.32 -6.42
CA SER A 127 -15.70 -14.07 -5.97
C SER A 127 -16.51 -13.22 -5.01
N GLU A 128 -17.53 -12.58 -5.59
CA GLU A 128 -18.83 -12.58 -4.95
C GLU A 128 -19.17 -14.01 -4.52
N THR A 129 -19.55 -14.22 -3.28
CA THR A 129 -20.66 -15.11 -2.98
C THR A 129 -21.40 -14.54 -1.77
N ARG A 130 -22.43 -13.74 -2.07
CA ARG A 130 -23.60 -13.66 -1.18
C ARG A 130 -24.14 -15.08 -1.03
N VAL A 131 -24.24 -15.57 0.19
CA VAL A 131 -25.26 -16.53 0.62
C VAL A 131 -25.91 -15.96 1.86
#